data_AF-A0A1C2AY74-F1
#
_entry.id   AF-A0A1C2AY74-F1
#
_cell.length_a   1.000
_cell.length_b   1.000
_cell.length_c   1.000
_cell.angle_alpha   90.00
_cell.angle_beta   90.00
_cell.angle_gamma   90.00
#
_symmetry.space_group_name_H-M   'P 1'
#
loop_
_entity.id
_entity.type
_entity.pdbx_description
1 polymer ?
#
loop_
_entity_poly.entity_id
_entity_poly.type
_entity_poly.pdbx_seq_one_letter_code
_entity_poly.pdbx_strand_id
1 'polypeptide(L)'
;MKFLKVTIGILIILSASRFVPHPPNFTSLLALSFYVPALLGIRFLPSLLISFVITDLIIGFHSTIFFTWGSVIFVGFMSRYLNNTLQTRITGALLGAFIFYLFTNFGVWILGSYGYNFKGFLLCYTLALPFFAYSIISTLIFSVIIETVYKFTNFKKIIDKTT
;
A
#
# COMPACT_ATOMS: atom_id res chain seq x y z
N MET A 1 -23.01 -10.38 -3.67
CA MET A 1 -23.25 -9.12 -2.92
C MET A 1 -22.14 -8.75 -1.93
N LYS A 2 -21.63 -9.67 -1.09
CA LYS A 2 -20.59 -9.35 -0.10
C LYS A 2 -19.24 -8.94 -0.70
N PHE A 3 -18.77 -9.66 -1.71
CA PHE A 3 -17.52 -9.32 -2.43
C PHE A 3 -17.55 -7.88 -2.95
N LEU A 4 -18.63 -7.51 -3.67
CA LEU A 4 -18.83 -6.15 -4.17
C LEU A 4 -18.83 -5.10 -3.04
N LYS A 5 -19.50 -5.36 -1.92
CA LYS A 5 -19.48 -4.46 -0.75
C LYS A 5 -18.06 -4.26 -0.20
N VAL A 6 -17.27 -5.32 -0.12
CA VAL A 6 -15.87 -5.25 0.34
C VAL A 6 -15.00 -4.47 -0.65
N THR A 7 -15.13 -4.75 -1.95
CA THR A 7 -14.42 -4.00 -3.01
C THR A 7 -14.75 -2.51 -2.98
N ILE A 8 -16.03 -2.15 -2.83
CA ILE A 8 -16.47 -0.75 -2.70
C ILE A 8 -15.89 -0.12 -1.43
N GLY A 9 -15.88 -0.84 -0.31
CA GLY A 9 -15.26 -0.36 0.94
C GLY A 9 -13.76 -0.06 0.78
N ILE A 10 -13.02 -0.95 0.11
CA ILE A 10 -11.60 -0.75 -0.21
C ILE A 10 -11.42 0.52 -1.05
N LEU A 11 -12.22 0.67 -2.10
CA LEU A 11 -12.17 1.86 -2.97
C LEU A 11 -12.41 3.15 -2.18
N ILE A 12 -13.44 3.17 -1.32
CA ILE A 12 -13.78 4.36 -0.53
C ILE A 12 -12.66 4.72 0.44
N ILE A 13 -12.14 3.77 1.21
CA ILE A 13 -11.10 4.02 2.21
C ILE A 13 -9.81 4.49 1.54
N LEU A 14 -9.40 3.82 0.46
CA LEU A 14 -8.22 4.18 -0.31
C LEU A 14 -8.38 5.58 -0.89
N SER A 15 -9.50 5.86 -1.55
CA SER A 15 -9.79 7.17 -2.16
C SER A 15 -9.83 8.29 -1.12
N ALA A 16 -10.51 8.07 0.01
CA ALA A 16 -10.59 9.06 1.09
C ALA A 16 -9.20 9.47 1.58
N SER A 17 -8.30 8.50 1.77
CA SER A 17 -6.93 8.80 2.20
C SER A 17 -6.06 9.51 1.16
N ARG A 18 -6.46 9.50 -0.13
CA ARG A 18 -5.69 10.11 -1.22
C ARG A 18 -6.23 11.46 -1.66
N PHE A 19 -7.52 11.72 -1.52
CA PHE A 19 -8.15 12.98 -1.94
C PHE A 19 -8.27 14.02 -0.81
N VAL A 20 -8.31 13.58 0.45
CA VAL A 20 -8.27 14.52 1.59
C VAL A 20 -6.87 15.13 1.68
N PRO A 21 -6.70 16.44 1.92
CA PRO A 21 -5.38 17.04 2.08
C PRO A 21 -4.57 16.34 3.17
N HIS A 22 -3.40 15.81 2.81
CA HIS A 22 -2.51 15.05 3.68
C HIS A 22 -1.06 15.33 3.29
N PRO A 23 -0.09 15.08 4.20
CA PRO A 23 1.33 15.17 3.86
C PRO A 23 1.71 14.21 2.72
N PRO A 24 2.76 14.51 1.94
CA PRO A 24 3.23 13.62 0.88
C PRO A 24 3.48 12.19 1.38
N ASN A 25 2.99 11.20 0.62
CA ASN A 25 3.05 9.77 0.94
C ASN A 25 2.37 9.34 2.26
N PHE A 26 1.63 10.22 2.93
CA PHE A 26 0.85 9.90 4.13
C PHE A 26 -0.52 9.32 3.74
N THR A 27 -0.55 8.09 3.23
CA THR A 27 -1.79 7.46 2.72
C THR A 27 -2.04 6.10 3.35
N SER A 28 -3.27 5.58 3.21
CA SER A 28 -3.63 4.22 3.64
C SER A 28 -3.16 3.13 2.67
N LEU A 29 -2.63 3.52 1.52
CA LEU A 29 -2.23 2.68 0.39
C LEU A 29 -1.37 1.49 0.84
N LEU A 30 -0.28 1.75 1.56
CA LEU A 30 0.72 0.74 1.92
C LEU A 30 0.21 -0.23 2.97
N ALA A 31 -0.60 0.26 3.91
CA ALA A 31 -1.26 -0.62 4.87
C ALA A 31 -2.28 -1.51 4.14
N LEU A 32 -3.13 -0.94 3.27
CA LEU A 32 -4.14 -1.70 2.54
C LEU A 32 -3.53 -2.70 1.56
N SER A 33 -2.44 -2.36 0.86
CA SER A 33 -1.77 -3.25 -0.09
C SER A 33 -1.28 -4.54 0.57
N PHE A 34 -0.91 -4.48 1.84
CA PHE A 34 -0.59 -5.64 2.65
C PHE A 34 -1.83 -6.28 3.29
N TYR A 35 -2.64 -5.51 4.01
CA TYR A 35 -3.70 -6.03 4.88
C TYR A 35 -4.90 -6.63 4.14
N VAL A 36 -5.28 -6.04 3.00
CA VAL A 36 -6.39 -6.56 2.19
C VAL A 36 -6.11 -8.01 1.73
N PRO A 37 -4.99 -8.31 1.05
CA PRO A 37 -4.67 -9.68 0.69
C PRO A 37 -4.32 -10.57 1.88
N ALA A 38 -3.72 -10.04 2.95
CA ALA A 38 -3.41 -10.80 4.17
C ALA A 38 -4.66 -11.34 4.88
N LEU A 39 -5.71 -10.52 4.99
CA LEU A 39 -6.92 -10.83 5.76
C LEU A 39 -8.07 -11.37 4.90
N LEU A 40 -8.26 -10.84 3.69
CA LEU A 40 -9.41 -11.16 2.83
C LEU A 40 -9.03 -12.13 1.69
N GLY A 41 -7.73 -12.39 1.52
CA GLY A 41 -7.17 -13.26 0.52
C GLY A 41 -6.74 -12.52 -0.75
N ILE A 42 -5.80 -13.14 -1.48
CA ILE A 42 -5.18 -12.57 -2.70
C ILE A 42 -6.19 -12.22 -3.80
N ARG A 43 -7.38 -12.81 -3.79
CA ARG A 43 -8.48 -12.49 -4.71
C ARG A 43 -8.94 -11.03 -4.68
N PHE A 44 -8.65 -10.29 -3.61
CA PHE A 44 -8.95 -8.86 -3.51
C PHE A 44 -7.80 -7.95 -3.95
N LEU A 45 -6.63 -8.51 -4.30
CA LEU A 45 -5.53 -7.71 -4.86
C LEU A 45 -5.94 -6.97 -6.15
N PRO A 46 -6.66 -7.57 -7.12
CA PRO A 46 -7.16 -6.84 -8.29
C PRO A 46 -8.09 -5.68 -7.92
N SER A 47 -8.95 -5.85 -6.89
CA SER A 47 -9.82 -4.76 -6.41
C SER A 47 -9.01 -3.56 -5.91
N LEU A 48 -7.90 -3.82 -5.25
CA LEU A 48 -6.99 -2.79 -4.74
C LEU A 48 -6.27 -2.08 -5.88
N LEU A 49 -5.77 -2.83 -6.88
CA LEU A 49 -5.13 -2.25 -8.06
C LEU A 49 -6.11 -1.40 -8.88
N ILE A 50 -7.34 -1.88 -9.10
CA ILE A 50 -8.38 -1.11 -9.80
C ILE A 50 -8.68 0.18 -9.05
N SER A 51 -8.82 0.10 -7.72
CA SER A 51 -9.02 1.29 -6.89
C SER A 51 -7.88 2.29 -7.05
N PHE A 52 -6.64 1.78 -7.09
CA PHE A 52 -5.45 2.57 -7.25
C PHE A 52 -5.41 3.27 -8.63
N VAL A 53 -5.65 2.52 -9.70
CA VAL A 53 -5.76 3.02 -11.08
C VAL A 53 -6.82 4.11 -11.19
N ILE A 54 -8.02 3.89 -10.64
CA ILE A 54 -9.10 4.88 -10.66
C ILE A 54 -8.66 6.17 -9.96
N THR A 55 -8.02 6.07 -8.79
CA THR A 55 -7.53 7.26 -8.09
C THR A 55 -6.40 7.98 -8.84
N ASP A 56 -5.50 7.26 -9.51
CA ASP A 56 -4.43 7.86 -10.32
C ASP A 56 -4.98 8.55 -11.58
N LEU A 57 -6.07 8.03 -12.18
CA LEU A 57 -6.76 8.69 -13.30
C LEU A 57 -7.34 10.05 -12.90
N ILE A 58 -7.74 10.20 -11.63
CA ILE A 58 -8.30 11.45 -11.11
C ILE A 58 -7.20 12.44 -10.69
N ILE A 59 -6.14 11.95 -10.01
CA ILE A 59 -5.02 12.79 -9.54
C ILE A 59 -4.12 13.21 -10.72
N GLY A 60 -3.99 12.36 -11.72
CA GLY A 60 -3.10 12.53 -12.87
C GLY A 60 -1.98 11.51 -12.90
N PHE A 61 -1.54 11.15 -14.11
CA PHE A 61 -0.43 10.24 -14.32
C PHE A 61 0.89 10.86 -13.89
N HIS A 62 1.73 10.07 -13.21
CA HIS A 62 3.10 10.42 -12.88
C HIS A 62 4.09 9.42 -13.47
N SER A 63 5.33 9.85 -13.69
CA SER A 63 6.35 9.07 -14.41
C SER A 63 6.69 7.73 -13.75
N THR A 64 6.55 7.63 -12.43
CA THR A 64 6.87 6.44 -11.62
C THR A 64 5.69 5.50 -11.38
N ILE A 65 4.57 5.68 -12.10
CA ILE A 65 3.32 4.96 -11.82
C ILE A 65 3.49 3.43 -11.85
N PHE A 66 4.21 2.90 -12.83
CA PHE A 66 4.45 1.45 -12.93
C PHE A 66 5.22 0.89 -11.73
N PHE A 67 6.13 1.68 -11.14
CA PHE A 67 6.87 1.28 -9.94
C PHE A 67 5.97 1.27 -8.70
N THR A 68 5.04 2.22 -8.60
CA THR A 68 4.03 2.21 -7.53
C THR A 68 3.13 0.98 -7.64
N TRP A 69 2.59 0.68 -8.83
CA TRP A 69 1.72 -0.48 -9.06
C TRP A 69 2.46 -1.79 -8.82
N GLY A 70 3.69 -1.90 -9.35
CA GLY A 70 4.54 -3.08 -9.16
C GLY A 70 4.84 -3.36 -7.69
N SER A 71 5.14 -2.30 -6.91
CA SER A 71 5.36 -2.46 -5.46
C SER A 71 4.10 -2.93 -4.72
N VAL A 72 2.93 -2.41 -5.06
CA VAL A 72 1.64 -2.84 -4.48
C VAL A 72 1.36 -4.31 -4.78
N ILE A 73 1.62 -4.75 -6.01
CA ILE A 73 1.48 -6.17 -6.40
C ILE A 73 2.44 -7.04 -5.58
N PHE A 74 3.71 -6.64 -5.49
CA PHE A 74 4.73 -7.39 -4.75
C PHE A 74 4.38 -7.52 -3.27
N VAL A 75 4.01 -6.41 -2.62
CA VAL A 75 3.58 -6.39 -1.22
C VAL A 75 2.32 -7.23 -1.02
N GLY A 76 1.37 -7.18 -1.95
CA GLY A 76 0.16 -7.97 -1.90
C GLY A 76 0.43 -9.48 -1.94
N PHE A 77 1.37 -9.93 -2.78
CA PHE A 77 1.78 -11.34 -2.80
C PHE A 77 2.58 -11.76 -1.57
N MET A 78 3.47 -10.88 -1.10
CA MET A 78 4.29 -11.09 0.11
C MET A 78 3.41 -11.26 1.36
N SER A 79 2.27 -10.56 1.41
CA SER A 79 1.35 -10.57 2.55
C SER A 79 0.90 -11.97 2.98
N ARG A 80 0.81 -12.91 2.03
CA ARG A 80 0.42 -14.31 2.28
C ARG A 80 1.36 -15.07 3.21
N TYR A 81 2.62 -14.64 3.28
CA TYR A 81 3.65 -15.29 4.09
C TYR A 81 3.82 -14.65 5.46
N LEU A 82 3.29 -13.45 5.67
CA LEU A 82 3.48 -12.64 6.89
C LEU A 82 2.16 -12.36 7.63
N ASN A 83 1.14 -13.21 7.48
CA ASN A 83 -0.20 -12.97 8.02
C ASN A 83 -0.56 -13.72 9.32
N ASN A 84 0.35 -14.54 9.86
CA ASN A 84 0.08 -15.47 10.96
C ASN A 84 -0.28 -14.80 12.30
N THR A 85 0.45 -13.76 12.70
CA THR A 85 0.25 -13.06 13.98
C THR A 85 0.12 -11.56 13.78
N LEU A 86 -0.34 -10.84 14.80
CA LEU A 86 -0.38 -9.38 14.79
C LEU A 86 1.01 -8.79 14.53
N GLN A 87 2.03 -9.33 15.21
CA GLN A 87 3.40 -8.85 15.05
C GLN A 87 3.89 -9.07 13.61
N THR A 88 3.67 -10.26 13.01
CA THR A 88 4.10 -10.52 11.63
C THR A 88 3.38 -9.65 10.62
N ARG A 89 2.10 -9.31 10.88
CA ARG A 89 1.32 -8.45 9.98
C ARG A 89 1.80 -7.01 10.02
N ILE A 90 2.03 -6.44 11.20
CA ILE A 90 2.56 -5.09 11.32
C ILE A 90 3.97 -5.02 10.72
N THR A 91 4.84 -5.99 11.01
CA THR A 91 6.19 -6.01 10.42
C THR A 91 6.12 -6.18 8.91
N GLY A 92 5.19 -7.00 8.40
CA GLY A 92 4.96 -7.18 6.97
C GLY A 92 4.46 -5.91 6.27
N ALA A 93 3.55 -5.16 6.88
CA ALA A 93 3.11 -3.87 6.34
C ALA A 93 4.26 -2.85 6.29
N LEU A 94 5.07 -2.77 7.35
CA LEU A 94 6.25 -1.88 7.39
C LEU A 94 7.33 -2.29 6.37
N LEU A 95 7.57 -3.59 6.19
CA LEU A 95 8.40 -4.09 5.08
C LEU A 95 7.83 -3.70 3.73
N GLY A 96 6.49 -3.70 3.59
CA GLY A 96 5.81 -3.20 2.40
C GLY A 96 6.09 -1.73 2.11
N ALA A 97 6.10 -0.88 3.14
CA ALA A 97 6.49 0.52 3.00
C ALA A 97 7.96 0.67 2.57
N PHE A 98 8.85 -0.16 3.10
CA PHE A 98 10.26 -0.18 2.69
C PHE A 98 10.42 -0.63 1.23
N ILE A 99 9.71 -1.68 0.80
CA ILE A 99 9.71 -2.14 -0.60
C ILE A 99 9.19 -1.04 -1.53
N PHE A 100 8.10 -0.36 -1.16
CA PHE A 100 7.58 0.77 -1.92
C PHE A 100 8.63 1.88 -2.08
N TYR A 101 9.30 2.25 -1.00
CA TYR A 101 10.39 3.22 -1.04
C TYR A 101 11.53 2.77 -1.97
N LEU A 102 11.93 1.51 -1.93
CA LEU A 102 12.96 0.98 -2.82
C LEU A 102 12.54 1.05 -4.29
N PHE A 103 11.34 0.58 -4.62
CA PHE A 103 10.86 0.48 -6.00
C PHE A 103 10.61 1.85 -6.62
N THR A 104 9.96 2.74 -5.90
CA THR A 104 9.60 4.06 -6.43
C THR A 104 10.82 4.93 -6.69
N ASN A 105 11.81 4.92 -5.78
CA ASN A 105 13.04 5.68 -5.96
C ASN A 105 13.98 5.06 -7.00
N PHE A 106 13.98 3.73 -7.13
CA PHE A 106 14.63 3.08 -8.27
C PHE A 106 14.02 3.55 -9.58
N GLY A 107 12.68 3.68 -9.63
CA GLY A 107 11.95 4.28 -10.74
C GLY A 107 12.38 5.71 -11.05
N VAL A 108 12.47 6.57 -10.04
CA VAL A 108 12.94 7.96 -10.20
C VAL A 108 14.33 8.03 -10.82
N TRP A 109 15.24 7.14 -10.38
CA TRP A 109 16.61 7.08 -10.88
C TRP A 109 16.70 6.55 -12.31
N ILE A 110 16.05 5.43 -12.63
CA ILE A 110 16.11 4.82 -13.96
C ILE A 110 15.40 5.65 -15.03
N LEU A 111 14.49 6.54 -14.63
CA LEU A 111 13.88 7.55 -15.50
C LEU A 111 14.77 8.80 -15.70
N GLY A 112 15.96 8.82 -15.10
CA GLY A 112 16.99 9.83 -15.36
C GLY A 112 16.85 11.14 -14.57
N SER A 113 15.91 11.23 -13.62
CA SER A 113 15.60 12.49 -12.91
C SER A 113 16.80 13.09 -12.15
N TYR A 114 17.77 12.26 -11.77
CA TYR A 114 19.00 12.65 -11.07
C TYR A 114 20.28 12.22 -11.83
N GLY A 115 20.15 11.88 -13.11
CA GLY A 115 21.24 11.37 -13.96
C GLY A 115 21.57 9.89 -13.76
N TYR A 116 22.07 9.25 -14.82
CA TYR A 116 22.39 7.82 -14.87
C TYR A 116 23.75 7.47 -14.24
N ASN A 117 23.99 7.94 -13.02
CA ASN A 117 25.23 7.65 -12.30
C ASN A 117 24.96 7.30 -10.83
N PHE A 118 25.98 6.75 -10.18
CA PHE A 118 25.88 6.29 -8.79
C PHE A 118 25.64 7.44 -7.79
N LYS A 119 26.12 8.65 -8.08
CA LYS A 119 25.82 9.83 -7.23
C LYS A 119 24.35 10.20 -7.31
N GLY A 120 23.77 10.19 -8.51
CA GLY A 120 22.34 10.39 -8.75
C GLY A 120 21.48 9.34 -8.04
N PHE A 121 21.93 8.08 -8.06
CA PHE A 121 21.29 7.01 -7.30
C PHE A 121 21.27 7.31 -5.80
N LEU A 122 22.41 7.63 -5.18
CA LEU A 122 22.43 7.97 -3.75
C LEU A 122 21.60 9.23 -3.44
N LEU A 123 21.63 10.23 -4.32
CA LEU A 123 20.92 11.48 -4.13
C LEU A 123 19.40 11.29 -4.13
N CYS A 124 18.83 10.53 -5.06
CA CYS A 124 17.38 10.36 -5.11
C CYS A 124 16.85 9.59 -3.89
N TYR A 125 17.59 8.60 -3.38
CA TYR A 125 17.22 7.89 -2.16
C TYR A 125 17.34 8.78 -0.92
N THR A 126 18.43 9.52 -0.76
CA THR A 126 18.62 10.41 0.40
C THR A 126 17.55 11.49 0.48
N LEU A 127 17.20 12.13 -0.65
CA LEU A 127 16.13 13.13 -0.71
C LEU A 127 14.73 12.52 -0.47
N ALA A 128 14.57 11.23 -0.68
CA ALA A 128 13.30 10.54 -0.46
C ALA A 128 13.06 10.11 1.00
N LEU A 129 14.06 10.21 1.89
CA LEU A 129 13.94 9.80 3.30
C LEU A 129 12.80 10.49 4.08
N PRO A 130 12.52 11.80 3.93
CA PRO A 130 11.40 12.44 4.61
C PRO A 130 10.05 11.85 4.19
N PHE A 131 9.90 11.55 2.89
CA PHE A 131 8.69 10.92 2.35
C PHE A 131 8.54 9.48 2.85
N PHE A 132 9.65 8.76 2.99
CA PHE A 132 9.66 7.43 3.58
C PHE A 132 9.26 7.44 5.05
N ALA A 133 9.70 8.43 5.81
CA ALA A 133 9.27 8.61 7.20
C ALA A 133 7.75 8.78 7.28
N TYR A 134 7.14 9.62 6.44
CA TYR A 134 5.68 9.74 6.36
C TYR A 134 4.99 8.44 5.99
N SER A 135 5.56 7.68 5.03
CA SER A 135 5.04 6.35 4.66
C SER A 135 5.08 5.36 5.81
N ILE A 136 6.17 5.28 6.58
CA ILE A 136 6.26 4.40 7.76
C ILE A 136 5.20 4.79 8.79
N ILE A 137 5.12 6.08 9.12
CA ILE A 137 4.22 6.58 10.16
C ILE A 137 2.77 6.32 9.75
N SER A 138 2.39 6.66 8.51
CA SER A 138 1.02 6.41 8.03
C SER A 138 0.72 4.91 8.01
N THR A 139 1.64 4.09 7.53
CA THR A 139 1.48 2.63 7.49
C THR A 139 1.26 2.06 8.87
N LEU A 140 2.03 2.50 9.87
CA LEU A 140 1.86 2.06 11.25
C LEU A 140 0.48 2.47 11.80
N ILE A 141 0.07 3.72 11.61
CA ILE A 141 -1.23 4.24 12.08
C ILE A 141 -2.37 3.43 11.45
N PHE A 142 -2.38 3.28 10.12
CA PHE A 142 -3.43 2.52 9.43
C PHE A 142 -3.39 1.02 9.77
N SER A 143 -2.21 0.44 10.02
CA SER A 143 -2.10 -0.95 10.48
C SER A 143 -2.75 -1.13 11.85
N VAL A 144 -2.49 -0.22 12.79
CA VAL A 144 -3.12 -0.24 14.12
C VAL A 144 -4.63 -0.11 14.02
N ILE A 145 -5.13 0.80 13.17
CA ILE A 145 -6.58 0.96 12.93
C ILE A 145 -7.18 -0.34 12.39
N ILE A 146 -6.56 -0.94 11.36
CA ILE A 146 -7.06 -2.17 10.73
C ILE A 146 -7.04 -3.34 11.73
N GLU A 147 -5.96 -3.52 12.49
CA GLU A 147 -5.86 -4.57 13.52
C GLU A 147 -6.89 -4.39 14.63
N THR A 148 -7.12 -3.15 15.06
CA THR A 148 -8.14 -2.82 16.06
C THR A 148 -9.52 -3.23 15.53
N VAL A 149 -9.89 -2.77 14.33
CA VAL A 149 -11.16 -3.15 13.71
C VAL A 149 -11.27 -4.67 13.54
N TYR A 150 -10.21 -5.33 13.07
CA TYR A 150 -10.15 -6.78 12.88
C TYR A 150 -10.35 -7.57 14.19
N LYS A 151 -9.82 -7.09 15.31
CA LYS A 151 -9.96 -7.72 16.62
C LYS A 151 -11.35 -7.51 17.23
N PHE A 152 -11.93 -6.33 17.08
CA PHE A 152 -13.22 -5.96 17.68
C PHE A 152 -14.43 -6.40 16.86
N THR A 153 -14.30 -6.52 15.53
CA THR A 153 -15.34 -7.09 14.69
C THR A 153 -15.03 -8.58 14.52
N ASN A 154 -16.04 -9.45 14.67
CA ASN A 154 -15.90 -10.91 14.46
C ASN A 154 -15.65 -11.24 12.98
N PHE A 155 -14.54 -10.80 12.39
CA PHE A 155 -14.21 -10.92 10.97
C PHE A 155 -14.22 -12.37 10.47
N LYS A 156 -13.96 -13.34 11.37
CA LYS A 156 -14.09 -14.78 11.10
C LYS A 156 -15.44 -15.15 10.48
N LYS A 157 -16.55 -14.56 10.94
CA LYS A 157 -17.91 -14.82 10.40
C LYS A 157 -18.17 -14.19 9.02
N ILE A 158 -17.39 -13.19 8.62
CA ILE A 158 -17.56 -12.52 7.32
C ILE A 158 -16.88 -13.34 6.21
N ILE A 159 -15.74 -13.97 6.52
CA ILE A 159 -14.92 -14.74 5.58
C ILE A 159 -15.51 -16.14 5.33
N ASP A 160 -15.96 -16.86 6.37
CA ASP A 160 -16.56 -18.21 6.25
C ASP A 160 -17.87 -18.26 5.45
N LYS A 161 -18.48 -17.10 5.14
CA LYS A 161 -19.67 -16.98 4.29
C LYS A 161 -19.36 -16.49 2.87
N THR A 162 -18.09 -16.53 2.46
CA THR A 162 -17.62 -16.08 1.13
C THR A 162 -16.79 -17.13 0.39
N THR A 163 -16.59 -18.29 1.01
CA THR A 163 -16.29 -19.58 0.36
C THR A 163 -17.60 -20.29 0.10
#